data_AF-A0A6A5F7X5-F1
#
_entry.id   AF-A0A6A5F7X5-F1
#
_cell.length_a   1.000
_cell.length_b   1.000
_cell.length_c   1.000
_cell.angle_alpha   90.00
_cell.angle_beta   90.00
_cell.angle_gamma   90.00
#
_symmetry.space_group_name_H-M   'P 1'
#
loop_
_entity.id
_entity.type
_entity.pdbx_description
1 polymer ?
#
loop_
_entity_poly.entity_id
_entity_poly.type
_entity_poly.pdbx_seq_one_letter_code
_entity_poly.pdbx_strand_id
1 'polypeptide(L)'
;MSVQFSGWEVVDDGASFPGVELQPSQKPQNRGVYTMYHGTSVASARIIIANGFKPSSSGMLGRGVYVSRDIKKAAHYPLNSNITDRMVFKLHVRVGRVKRIDKDNHPMQYTWSAHGYDTAWVPPQCGLKAVRSGLEEDCVFDPKRVKVVGIAKAPNATIQKELQQLISKTSSRPGSGGDAAADVCSLCKRKTQKGAPHIKQKCWECGQKICILMSKHFCPAKP
;
A
#
# COMPACT_ATOMS: atom_id res chain seq x y z
N MET A 1 39.77 10.61 -1.20
CA MET A 1 39.69 9.33 -0.47
C MET A 1 38.51 8.55 -0.99
N SER A 2 38.72 7.33 -1.50
CA SER A 2 37.66 6.42 -1.95
C SER A 2 37.35 5.40 -0.86
N VAL A 3 36.09 5.27 -0.47
CA VAL A 3 35.64 4.24 0.48
C VAL A 3 35.27 2.97 -0.30
N GLN A 4 35.88 1.83 0.05
CA GLN A 4 35.48 0.52 -0.47
C GLN A 4 34.46 -0.09 0.49
N PHE A 5 33.28 -0.45 -0.03
CA PHE A 5 32.27 -1.19 0.72
C PHE A 5 31.72 -2.33 -0.15
N SER A 6 31.58 -3.52 0.44
CA SER A 6 31.07 -4.72 -0.21
C SER A 6 29.88 -5.27 0.58
N GLY A 7 28.67 -5.09 0.03
CA GLY A 7 27.42 -5.45 0.67
C GLY A 7 26.67 -4.27 1.25
N TRP A 8 25.34 -4.39 1.30
CA TRP A 8 24.45 -3.36 1.82
C TRP A 8 23.08 -3.93 2.12
N GLU A 9 22.33 -3.19 2.93
CA GLU A 9 20.89 -3.35 3.10
C GLU A 9 20.24 -1.96 3.10
N VAL A 10 19.24 -1.76 2.25
CA VAL A 10 18.49 -0.51 2.13
C VAL A 10 17.08 -0.72 2.69
N VAL A 11 16.61 0.24 3.48
CA VAL A 11 15.20 0.34 3.87
C VAL A 11 14.42 1.03 2.76
N ASP A 12 13.79 0.23 1.89
CA ASP A 12 12.90 0.71 0.83
C ASP A 12 11.44 0.71 1.33
N ASP A 13 10.67 1.72 0.95
CA ASP A 13 9.28 1.90 1.38
C ASP A 13 8.26 1.14 0.50
N GLY A 14 8.75 0.34 -0.46
CA GLY A 14 7.95 -0.46 -1.37
C GLY A 14 7.59 0.27 -2.67
N ALA A 15 7.79 1.59 -2.79
CA ALA A 15 7.32 2.39 -3.93
C ALA A 15 7.90 1.94 -5.28
N SER A 16 9.09 1.34 -5.26
CA SER A 16 9.77 0.87 -6.47
C SER A 16 9.40 -0.56 -6.87
N PHE A 17 8.63 -1.30 -6.06
CA PHE A 17 8.23 -2.67 -6.38
C PHE A 17 6.94 -2.68 -7.21
N PRO A 18 6.75 -3.66 -8.12
CA PRO A 18 5.52 -3.81 -8.89
C PRO A 18 4.29 -4.15 -8.03
N GLY A 19 4.48 -4.34 -6.72
CA GLY A 19 3.47 -4.87 -5.81
C GLY A 19 3.46 -6.39 -5.83
N VAL A 20 3.08 -6.97 -4.69
CA VAL A 20 2.72 -8.40 -4.60
C VAL A 20 1.21 -8.40 -4.43
N GLU A 21 0.47 -9.20 -5.19
CA GLU A 21 -0.93 -9.43 -4.86
C GLU A 21 -0.99 -10.47 -3.75
N LEU A 22 -1.23 -10.03 -2.52
CA LEU A 22 -1.62 -10.94 -1.45
C LEU A 22 -3.13 -11.18 -1.54
N GLN A 23 -3.52 -12.43 -1.49
CA GLN A 23 -4.91 -12.82 -1.30
C GLN A 23 -5.42 -12.35 0.07
N PRO A 24 -6.74 -12.15 0.21
CA PRO A 24 -7.35 -11.93 1.53
C PRO A 24 -6.88 -13.00 2.53
N SER A 25 -6.70 -12.63 3.79
CA SER A 25 -6.28 -13.52 4.89
C SER A 25 -4.80 -13.89 4.94
N GLN A 26 -3.98 -13.51 3.95
CA GLN A 26 -2.54 -13.74 4.01
C GLN A 26 -1.86 -12.72 4.92
N LYS A 27 -0.88 -13.15 5.72
CA LYS A 27 -0.11 -12.25 6.58
C LYS A 27 0.61 -11.19 5.71
N PRO A 28 0.40 -9.89 5.94
CA PRO A 28 1.16 -8.84 5.28
C PRO A 28 2.65 -9.05 5.55
N GLN A 29 3.46 -8.96 4.49
CA GLN A 29 4.89 -8.84 4.63
C GLN A 29 5.22 -7.37 4.92
N ASN A 30 6.16 -7.14 5.83
CA ASN A 30 6.63 -5.78 6.07
C ASN A 30 7.16 -5.18 4.75
N ARG A 31 6.76 -3.93 4.50
CA ARG A 31 7.16 -3.12 3.33
C ARG A 31 6.62 -3.64 2.00
N GLY A 32 5.55 -4.44 2.04
CA GLY A 32 4.81 -4.82 0.84
C GLY A 32 4.01 -3.67 0.24
N VAL A 33 3.69 -3.80 -1.05
CA VAL A 33 2.69 -3.00 -1.73
C VAL A 33 1.58 -3.92 -2.18
N TYR A 34 0.36 -3.65 -1.72
CA TYR A 34 -0.79 -4.53 -1.93
C TYR A 34 -1.93 -3.82 -2.64
N THR A 35 -2.60 -4.55 -3.52
CA THR A 35 -3.92 -4.17 -4.00
C THR A 35 -4.90 -4.29 -2.84
N MET A 36 -5.55 -3.18 -2.46
CA MET A 36 -6.57 -3.15 -1.43
C MET A 36 -7.78 -2.32 -1.88
N TYR A 37 -8.83 -2.33 -1.06
CA TYR A 37 -10.12 -1.73 -1.37
C TYR A 37 -10.58 -0.81 -0.24
N HIS A 38 -11.23 0.29 -0.62
CA HIS A 38 -11.86 1.22 0.31
C HIS A 38 -13.26 1.57 -0.20
N GLY A 39 -14.28 1.27 0.60
CA GLY A 39 -15.66 1.66 0.33
C GLY A 39 -15.94 3.07 0.82
N THR A 40 -16.58 3.88 -0.01
CA THR A 40 -16.93 5.27 0.32
C THR A 40 -18.16 5.72 -0.46
N SER A 41 -18.67 6.93 -0.17
CA SER A 41 -19.75 7.53 -0.96
C SER A 41 -19.22 8.13 -2.26
N VAL A 42 -20.08 8.27 -3.28
CA VAL A 42 -19.67 8.89 -4.56
C VAL A 42 -19.19 10.33 -4.36
N ALA A 43 -19.85 11.08 -3.47
CA ALA A 43 -19.42 12.44 -3.13
C ALA A 43 -18.02 12.47 -2.51
N SER A 44 -17.76 11.59 -1.54
CA SER A 44 -16.44 11.48 -0.89
C SER A 44 -15.37 11.02 -1.88
N ALA A 45 -15.73 10.15 -2.82
CA ALA A 45 -14.82 9.67 -3.85
C ALA A 45 -14.28 10.81 -4.74
N ARG A 46 -15.14 11.72 -5.18
CA ARG A 46 -14.73 12.90 -5.96
C ARG A 46 -13.71 13.75 -5.18
N ILE A 47 -13.96 13.96 -3.89
CA ILE A 47 -13.06 14.72 -3.01
C ILE A 47 -11.72 13.99 -2.84
N ILE A 48 -11.75 12.67 -2.62
CA ILE A 48 -10.54 11.84 -2.47
C ILE A 48 -9.70 11.86 -3.75
N ILE A 49 -10.33 11.77 -4.93
CA ILE A 49 -9.61 11.84 -6.21
C ILE A 49 -8.95 13.21 -6.39
N ALA A 50 -9.61 14.29 -6.00
CA ALA A 50 -9.10 15.65 -6.16
C ALA A 50 -7.98 16.00 -5.17
N ASN A 51 -8.15 15.62 -3.90
CA ASN A 51 -7.34 16.12 -2.78
C ASN A 51 -6.52 15.04 -2.07
N GLY A 52 -6.70 13.77 -2.44
CA GLY A 52 -6.14 12.62 -1.73
C GLY A 52 -6.98 12.22 -0.52
N PHE A 53 -6.56 11.13 0.14
CA PHE A 53 -7.20 10.65 1.36
C PHE A 53 -6.93 11.58 2.54
N LYS A 54 -7.94 11.79 3.38
CA LYS A 54 -7.82 12.37 4.71
C LYS A 54 -7.95 11.24 5.73
N PRO A 55 -7.08 11.15 6.75
CA PRO A 55 -7.21 10.10 7.76
C PRO A 55 -8.47 10.34 8.59
N SER A 56 -9.15 9.26 8.98
CA SER A 56 -10.22 9.33 9.96
C SER A 56 -9.71 9.89 11.28
N SER A 57 -10.58 10.53 12.06
CA SER A 57 -10.25 10.98 13.42
C SER A 57 -10.25 9.84 14.44
N SER A 58 -10.99 8.76 14.15
CA SER A 58 -11.19 7.62 15.04
C SER A 58 -11.45 6.33 14.26
N GLY A 59 -11.60 5.23 15.00
CA GLY A 59 -11.89 3.89 14.48
C GLY A 59 -11.26 2.84 15.41
N MET A 60 -11.54 1.56 15.16
CA MET A 60 -11.10 0.49 16.06
C MET A 60 -9.58 0.30 16.14
N LEU A 61 -8.83 0.83 15.17
CA LEU A 61 -7.36 0.85 15.13
C LEU A 61 -6.83 2.29 15.25
N GLY A 62 -7.65 3.22 15.76
CA GLY A 62 -7.29 4.63 15.85
C GLY A 62 -7.41 5.36 14.51
N ARG A 63 -6.68 6.48 14.40
CA ARG A 63 -6.72 7.36 13.23
C ARG A 63 -5.96 6.77 12.04
N GLY A 64 -6.51 6.92 10.84
CA GLY A 64 -5.84 6.51 9.61
C GLY A 64 -6.79 6.31 8.44
N VAL A 65 -6.29 5.69 7.37
CA VAL A 65 -7.09 5.28 6.22
C VAL A 65 -7.37 3.79 6.34
N TYR A 66 -8.66 3.45 6.48
CA TYR A 66 -9.11 2.07 6.62
C TYR A 66 -9.27 1.42 5.25
N VAL A 67 -8.64 0.27 5.06
CA VAL A 67 -8.66 -0.49 3.81
C VAL A 67 -8.79 -1.98 4.12
N SER A 68 -9.17 -2.76 3.11
CA SER A 68 -9.26 -4.22 3.22
C SER A 68 -8.85 -4.87 1.91
N ARG A 69 -8.28 -6.07 1.93
CA ARG A 69 -8.09 -6.85 0.69
C ARG A 69 -9.37 -7.57 0.27
N ASP A 70 -10.38 -7.63 1.15
CA ASP A 70 -11.71 -8.16 0.81
C ASP A 70 -12.60 -7.04 0.22
N ILE A 71 -12.82 -7.10 -1.09
CA ILE A 71 -13.71 -6.18 -1.81
C ILE A 71 -15.16 -6.23 -1.29
N LYS A 72 -15.64 -7.40 -0.87
CA LYS A 72 -17.00 -7.55 -0.33
C LYS A 72 -17.11 -6.80 0.99
N LYS A 73 -16.09 -6.91 1.87
CA LYS A 73 -16.02 -6.11 3.10
C LYS A 73 -16.06 -4.61 2.78
N ALA A 74 -15.18 -4.15 1.88
CA ALA A 74 -15.12 -2.75 1.50
C ALA A 74 -16.47 -2.24 0.94
N ALA A 75 -17.16 -3.05 0.13
CA ALA A 75 -18.45 -2.69 -0.47
C ALA A 75 -19.60 -2.46 0.54
N HIS A 76 -19.45 -2.88 1.79
CA HIS A 76 -20.45 -2.61 2.83
C HIS A 76 -20.38 -1.17 3.37
N TYR A 77 -19.32 -0.43 3.06
CA TYR A 77 -19.11 0.93 3.54
C TYR A 77 -19.47 2.00 2.49
N PRO A 78 -19.92 3.19 2.93
CA PRO A 78 -20.23 3.54 4.32
C PRO A 78 -21.47 2.79 4.85
N LEU A 79 -21.48 2.50 6.15
CA LEU A 79 -22.63 1.86 6.81
C LEU A 79 -23.84 2.79 6.76
N ASN A 80 -25.04 2.22 6.75
CA ASN A 80 -26.32 2.95 6.76
C ASN A 80 -26.52 3.94 5.60
N SER A 81 -25.78 3.81 4.50
CA SER A 81 -26.03 4.58 3.28
C SER A 81 -26.83 3.80 2.24
N ASN A 82 -27.42 4.50 1.27
CA ASN A 82 -28.08 3.88 0.13
C ASN A 82 -27.07 3.15 -0.76
N ILE A 83 -27.41 1.96 -1.25
CA ILE A 83 -26.53 1.17 -2.12
C ILE A 83 -26.16 1.91 -3.41
N THR A 84 -27.03 2.81 -3.87
CA THR A 84 -26.85 3.66 -5.05
C THR A 84 -25.84 4.79 -4.84
N ASP A 85 -25.39 5.03 -3.61
CA ASP A 85 -24.33 6.00 -3.28
C ASP A 85 -23.01 5.31 -2.90
N ARG A 86 -22.97 3.97 -2.79
CA ARG A 86 -21.76 3.24 -2.41
C ARG A 86 -20.87 2.94 -3.61
N MET A 87 -19.59 3.21 -3.48
CA MET A 87 -18.58 2.83 -4.45
C MET A 87 -17.34 2.26 -3.74
N VAL A 88 -16.54 1.46 -4.45
CA VAL A 88 -15.30 0.87 -3.93
C VAL A 88 -14.10 1.25 -4.79
N PHE A 89 -13.10 1.87 -4.18
CA PHE A 89 -11.83 2.18 -4.83
C PHE A 89 -10.98 0.92 -4.93
N LYS A 90 -10.21 0.79 -6.02
CA LYS A 90 -9.03 -0.08 -6.10
C LYS A 90 -7.81 0.76 -5.76
N LEU A 91 -7.01 0.30 -4.81
CA LEU A 91 -5.89 1.04 -4.23
C LEU A 91 -4.59 0.24 -4.35
N HIS A 92 -3.46 0.94 -4.51
CA HIS A 92 -2.14 0.41 -4.16
C HIS A 92 -1.70 0.99 -2.82
N VAL A 93 -1.50 0.11 -1.84
CA VAL A 93 -1.20 0.49 -0.46
C VAL A 93 0.20 0.03 -0.08
N ARG A 94 1.06 1.00 0.29
CA ARG A 94 2.41 0.76 0.82
C ARG A 94 2.36 0.56 2.33
N VAL A 95 2.25 -0.67 2.80
CA VAL A 95 1.94 -0.97 4.22
C VAL A 95 3.09 -0.72 5.20
N GLY A 96 4.32 -0.53 4.70
CA GLY A 96 5.47 -0.25 5.56
C GLY A 96 5.66 -1.26 6.70
N ARG A 97 5.97 -0.80 7.91
CA ARG A 97 6.02 -1.65 9.10
C ARG A 97 4.61 -1.96 9.60
N VAL A 98 4.24 -3.24 9.63
CA VAL A 98 2.89 -3.67 10.02
C VAL A 98 2.85 -4.13 11.47
N LYS A 99 1.92 -3.58 12.25
CA LYS A 99 1.60 -4.06 13.60
C LYS A 99 0.38 -4.97 13.54
N ARG A 100 0.56 -6.24 13.92
CA ARG A 100 -0.56 -7.18 14.13
C ARG A 100 -1.31 -6.80 15.41
N ILE A 101 -2.63 -6.69 15.32
CA ILE A 101 -3.58 -6.44 16.40
C ILE A 101 -4.59 -7.59 16.41
N ASP A 102 -4.40 -8.58 17.27
CA ASP A 102 -5.08 -9.88 17.18
C ASP A 102 -5.72 -10.35 18.49
N LYS A 103 -5.88 -9.45 19.46
CA LYS A 103 -6.57 -9.71 20.72
C LYS A 103 -7.33 -8.47 21.20
N ASP A 104 -8.39 -8.70 21.96
CA ASP A 104 -9.06 -7.63 22.68
C ASP A 104 -8.08 -6.91 23.63
N ASN A 105 -8.29 -5.60 23.82
CA ASN A 105 -7.44 -4.76 24.67
C ASN A 105 -5.95 -4.83 24.31
N HIS A 106 -5.64 -4.91 23.02
CA HIS A 106 -4.25 -4.93 22.57
C HIS A 106 -3.57 -3.60 22.98
N PRO A 107 -2.41 -3.63 23.67
CA PRO A 107 -1.80 -2.43 24.28
C PRO A 107 -1.43 -1.35 23.26
N MET A 108 -1.24 -1.75 22.00
CA MET A 108 -0.92 -0.85 20.88
C MET A 108 -2.07 -0.63 19.90
N GLN A 109 -3.31 -0.97 20.25
CA GLN A 109 -4.46 -0.87 19.33
C GLN A 109 -4.65 0.54 18.76
N TYR A 110 -4.35 1.57 19.55
CA TYR A 110 -4.49 2.98 19.16
C TYR A 110 -3.16 3.75 19.07
N THR A 111 -2.05 3.14 19.50
CA THR A 111 -0.74 3.82 19.62
C THR A 111 0.33 3.27 18.68
N TRP A 112 0.03 2.23 17.89
CA TRP A 112 0.98 1.58 16.99
C TRP A 112 1.79 2.55 16.11
N SER A 113 1.20 3.64 15.63
CA SER A 113 1.91 4.61 14.80
C SER A 113 2.98 5.39 15.58
N ALA A 114 2.71 5.76 16.83
CA ALA A 114 3.68 6.40 17.72
C ALA A 114 4.89 5.49 18.03
N HIS A 115 4.72 4.17 17.90
CA HIS A 115 5.79 3.18 18.03
C HIS A 115 6.48 2.85 16.69
N GLY A 116 6.28 3.68 15.65
CA GLY A 116 6.99 3.58 14.38
C GLY A 116 6.45 2.52 13.42
N TYR A 117 5.19 2.11 13.58
CA TYR A 117 4.48 1.28 12.60
C TYR A 117 3.69 2.15 11.62
N ASP A 118 3.66 1.75 10.35
CA ASP A 118 2.98 2.48 9.27
C ASP A 118 1.54 1.99 9.07
N THR A 119 1.27 0.73 9.40
CA THR A 119 -0.04 0.09 9.28
C THR A 119 -0.33 -0.76 10.51
N ALA A 120 -1.54 -0.69 11.06
CA ALA A 120 -2.09 -1.73 11.93
C ALA A 120 -2.94 -2.70 11.12
N TRP A 121 -2.83 -3.99 11.43
CA TRP A 121 -3.54 -5.07 10.74
C TRP A 121 -4.22 -6.00 11.73
N VAL A 122 -5.51 -6.23 11.52
CA VAL A 122 -6.30 -7.24 12.21
C VAL A 122 -6.39 -8.48 11.31
N PRO A 123 -5.87 -9.64 11.73
CA PRO A 123 -6.02 -10.87 10.98
C PRO A 123 -7.50 -11.31 10.93
N PRO A 124 -7.91 -12.03 9.88
CA PRO A 124 -9.24 -12.63 9.87
C PRO A 124 -9.38 -13.67 10.97
N GLN A 125 -10.61 -13.88 11.43
CA GLN A 125 -11.01 -14.95 12.35
C GLN A 125 -10.19 -15.02 13.65
N CYS A 126 -9.62 -13.91 14.10
CA CYS A 126 -8.81 -13.84 15.32
C CYS A 126 -9.62 -13.71 16.61
N GLY A 127 -10.95 -13.75 16.54
CA GLY A 127 -11.83 -13.72 17.71
C GLY A 127 -11.94 -12.37 18.42
N LEU A 128 -11.42 -11.29 17.82
CA LEU A 128 -11.55 -9.92 18.33
C LEU A 128 -13.03 -9.49 18.40
N LYS A 129 -13.53 -9.17 19.59
CA LYS A 129 -14.93 -8.73 19.80
C LYS A 129 -15.22 -7.42 19.09
N ALA A 130 -14.21 -6.57 18.95
CA ALA A 130 -14.29 -5.32 18.21
C ALA A 130 -14.52 -5.53 16.70
N VAL A 131 -14.20 -6.72 16.16
CA VAL A 131 -14.38 -7.09 14.74
C VAL A 131 -15.37 -8.23 14.62
N ARG A 132 -16.65 -7.92 14.87
CA ARG A 132 -17.74 -8.92 14.85
C ARG A 132 -17.87 -9.66 13.51
N SER A 133 -17.43 -9.05 12.41
CA SER A 133 -17.45 -9.69 11.09
C SER A 133 -16.42 -10.82 10.95
N GLY A 134 -15.39 -10.86 11.82
CA GLY A 134 -14.26 -11.77 11.67
C GLY A 134 -13.40 -11.52 10.42
N LEU A 135 -13.64 -10.43 9.69
CA LEU A 135 -12.92 -10.11 8.46
C LEU A 135 -11.76 -9.17 8.74
N GLU A 136 -10.64 -9.39 8.03
CA GLU A 136 -9.43 -8.60 8.19
C GLU A 136 -9.62 -7.09 7.95
N GLU A 137 -8.87 -6.29 8.69
CA GLU A 137 -8.89 -4.83 8.58
C GLU A 137 -7.47 -4.26 8.66
N ASP A 138 -7.19 -3.32 7.79
CA ASP A 138 -5.93 -2.59 7.77
C ASP A 138 -6.21 -1.10 7.99
N CYS A 139 -5.43 -0.47 8.86
CA CYS A 139 -5.45 0.97 9.08
C CYS A 139 -4.07 1.55 8.79
N VAL A 140 -3.98 2.38 7.75
CA VAL A 140 -2.73 3.01 7.30
C VAL A 140 -2.63 4.42 7.87
N PHE A 141 -1.51 4.74 8.53
CA PHE A 141 -1.40 6.02 9.26
C PHE A 141 -1.29 7.22 8.33
N ASP A 142 -0.35 7.16 7.38
CA ASP A 142 -0.09 8.23 6.42
C ASP A 142 -0.88 8.00 5.12
N PRO A 143 -1.83 8.88 4.76
CA PRO A 143 -2.61 8.78 3.53
C PRO A 143 -1.74 8.76 2.26
N LYS A 144 -0.52 9.33 2.28
CA LYS A 144 0.40 9.32 1.13
C LYS A 144 0.89 7.92 0.77
N ARG A 145 0.67 6.93 1.64
CA ARG A 145 0.94 5.51 1.38
C ARG A 145 -0.19 4.82 0.60
N VAL A 146 -1.32 5.50 0.38
CA VAL A 146 -2.52 4.96 -0.27
C VAL A 146 -2.74 5.66 -1.60
N LYS A 147 -2.49 4.96 -2.71
CA LYS A 147 -2.69 5.48 -4.07
C LYS A 147 -3.98 4.94 -4.67
N VAL A 148 -4.87 5.82 -5.15
CA VAL A 148 -6.01 5.43 -5.98
C VAL A 148 -5.50 5.00 -7.34
N VAL A 149 -5.80 3.76 -7.75
CA VAL A 149 -5.41 3.21 -9.06
C VAL A 149 -6.60 2.81 -9.92
N GLY A 150 -7.81 2.85 -9.38
CA GLY A 150 -9.01 2.62 -10.16
C GLY A 150 -10.28 2.54 -9.31
N ILE A 151 -11.38 2.19 -9.99
CA ILE A 151 -12.69 1.96 -9.40
C ILE A 151 -12.99 0.47 -9.51
N ALA A 152 -13.13 -0.20 -8.36
CA ALA A 152 -13.45 -1.64 -8.30
C ALA A 152 -14.95 -1.90 -8.38
N LYS A 153 -15.78 -1.01 -7.83
CA LYS A 153 -17.24 -1.06 -7.91
C LYS A 153 -17.81 0.35 -7.92
N ALA A 154 -18.83 0.59 -8.74
CA ALA A 154 -19.58 1.85 -8.79
C ALA A 154 -21.09 1.57 -8.80
N PRO A 155 -21.94 2.54 -8.43
CA PRO A 155 -23.39 2.38 -8.46
C PRO A 155 -23.97 2.18 -9.86
N ASN A 156 -23.38 2.85 -10.87
CA ASN A 156 -23.78 2.76 -12.27
C ASN A 156 -22.61 3.14 -13.19
N ALA A 157 -22.78 2.84 -14.49
CA ALA A 157 -21.75 3.05 -15.51
C ALA A 157 -21.41 4.54 -15.73
N THR A 158 -22.36 5.45 -15.56
CA THR A 158 -22.15 6.90 -15.73
C THR A 158 -21.18 7.42 -14.68
N ILE A 159 -21.44 7.10 -13.41
CA ILE A 159 -20.56 7.47 -12.28
C ILE A 159 -19.18 6.80 -12.43
N GLN A 160 -19.14 5.52 -12.86
CA GLN A 160 -17.87 4.83 -13.08
C GLN A 160 -17.00 5.56 -14.10
N LYS A 161 -17.57 5.91 -15.26
CA LYS A 161 -16.87 6.64 -16.33
C LYS A 161 -16.39 8.02 -15.85
N GLU A 162 -17.25 8.77 -15.16
CA GLU A 162 -16.91 10.06 -14.58
C GLU A 162 -15.70 9.96 -13.64
N LEU A 163 -15.74 9.05 -12.66
CA LEU A 163 -14.66 8.89 -11.68
C LEU A 163 -13.35 8.40 -12.33
N GLN A 164 -13.44 7.49 -13.31
CA GLN A 164 -12.27 7.05 -14.08
C GLN A 164 -11.62 8.20 -14.84
N GLN A 165 -12.41 9.06 -15.48
CA GLN A 165 -11.89 10.26 -16.17
C GLN A 165 -11.22 11.22 -15.19
N LEU A 166 -11.78 11.42 -13.99
CA LEU A 166 -11.15 12.23 -12.95
C LEU A 166 -9.78 11.67 -12.54
N ILE A 167 -9.68 10.36 -12.30
CA ILE A 167 -8.41 9.69 -11.95
C ILE A 167 -7.35 9.85 -13.06
N SER A 168 -7.75 9.69 -14.32
CA SER A 168 -6.83 9.87 -15.46
C SER A 168 -6.31 11.31 -15.56
N LYS A 169 -7.16 12.31 -15.30
CA LYS A 169 -6.79 13.73 -15.30
C LYS A 169 -5.86 14.11 -14.15
N THR A 170 -6.01 13.51 -12.97
CA THR A 170 -5.06 13.74 -11.86
C THR A 170 -3.72 13.04 -12.07
N SER A 171 -3.70 11.89 -12.75
CA SER A 171 -2.47 11.15 -13.05
C SER A 171 -1.59 11.81 -14.11
N SER A 172 -2.14 12.69 -14.95
CA SER A 172 -1.41 13.44 -15.99
C SER A 172 -0.84 14.79 -15.51
N ARG A 173 -1.02 15.15 -14.22
CA ARG A 173 -0.40 16.36 -13.66
C ARG A 173 1.13 16.17 -13.52
N PRO A 174 1.95 17.16 -13.91
CA PRO A 174 3.40 17.08 -13.80
C PRO A 174 3.78 17.10 -12.31
N GLY A 175 4.06 15.92 -11.75
CA GLY A 175 4.38 15.74 -10.34
C GLY A 175 3.98 14.37 -9.79
N SER A 176 2.99 13.70 -10.40
CA SER A 176 2.71 12.27 -10.12
C SER A 176 3.52 11.41 -11.09
N GLY A 177 4.57 10.75 -10.58
CA GLY A 177 5.37 9.79 -11.34
C GLY A 177 4.47 8.78 -12.06
N GLY A 178 4.30 8.99 -13.37
CA GLY A 178 3.38 8.23 -14.20
C GLY A 178 3.79 6.77 -14.30
N ASP A 179 2.81 5.89 -14.13
CA ASP A 179 2.90 4.46 -14.44
C ASP A 179 2.91 4.26 -15.97
N ALA A 180 3.91 4.81 -16.67
CA ALA A 180 4.34 4.21 -17.92
C ALA A 180 4.79 2.78 -17.60
N ALA A 181 4.59 1.83 -18.51
CA ALA A 181 5.00 0.44 -18.35
C ALA A 181 6.50 0.36 -18.01
N ALA A 182 6.81 0.43 -16.72
CA ALA A 182 8.16 0.63 -16.26
C ALA A 182 8.84 -0.73 -16.32
N ASP A 183 9.81 -0.87 -17.24
CA ASP A 183 10.66 -2.05 -17.33
C ASP A 183 11.13 -2.45 -15.93
N VAL A 184 10.72 -3.64 -15.50
CA VAL A 184 11.06 -4.19 -14.20
C VAL A 184 12.44 -4.83 -14.32
N CYS A 185 13.38 -4.41 -13.47
CA CYS A 185 14.73 -4.95 -13.50
C CYS A 185 14.74 -6.43 -13.10
N SER A 186 15.32 -7.27 -13.96
CA SER A 186 15.39 -8.72 -13.74
C SER A 186 16.15 -9.14 -12.47
N LEU A 187 17.08 -8.30 -11.97
CA LEU A 187 17.89 -8.58 -10.78
C LEU A 187 17.24 -8.09 -9.48
N CYS A 188 16.87 -6.81 -9.39
CA CYS A 188 16.31 -6.23 -8.15
C CYS A 188 14.78 -6.24 -8.10
N LYS A 189 14.10 -6.63 -9.18
CA LYS A 189 12.63 -6.68 -9.31
C LYS A 189 11.92 -5.34 -9.10
N ARG A 190 12.65 -4.23 -9.23
CA ARG A 190 12.10 -2.87 -9.10
C ARG A 190 11.77 -2.28 -10.47
N LYS A 191 10.73 -1.45 -10.52
CA LYS A 191 10.41 -0.58 -11.65
C LYS A 191 11.55 0.41 -11.90
N THR A 192 11.78 0.74 -13.16
CA THR A 192 12.71 1.82 -13.52
C THR A 192 12.07 3.18 -13.21
N GLN A 193 12.72 3.98 -12.37
CA GLN A 193 12.28 5.33 -12.03
C GLN A 193 13.04 6.35 -12.87
N LYS A 194 12.39 7.47 -13.22
CA LYS A 194 13.03 8.56 -13.99
C LYS A 194 14.24 9.10 -13.22
N GLY A 195 15.42 9.09 -13.85
CA GLY A 195 16.67 9.54 -13.23
C GLY A 195 17.42 8.49 -12.39
N ALA A 196 16.88 7.26 -12.27
CA ALA A 196 17.53 6.17 -11.53
C ALA A 196 17.66 4.91 -12.42
N PRO A 197 18.61 4.89 -13.38
CA PRO A 197 18.79 3.73 -14.25
C PRO A 197 19.31 2.52 -13.46
N HIS A 198 18.86 1.33 -13.85
CA HIS A 198 19.33 0.08 -13.27
C HIS A 198 20.70 -0.30 -13.85
N ILE A 199 21.77 -0.08 -13.09
CA ILE A 199 23.12 -0.50 -13.48
C ILE A 199 23.35 -1.92 -12.98
N LYS A 200 23.52 -2.87 -13.93
CA LYS A 200 23.83 -4.29 -13.66
C LYS A 200 25.35 -4.47 -13.77
N GLN A 201 26.00 -4.88 -12.69
CA GLN A 201 27.44 -5.11 -12.64
C GLN A 201 27.79 -6.38 -11.86
N LYS A 202 29.05 -6.79 -11.85
CA LYS A 202 29.53 -7.82 -10.92
C LYS A 202 29.90 -7.15 -9.60
N CYS A 203 29.59 -7.80 -8.48
CA CYS A 203 30.16 -7.41 -7.19
C CYS A 203 31.68 -7.51 -7.32
N TRP A 204 32.38 -6.42 -6.95
CA TRP A 204 33.83 -6.35 -7.08
C TRP A 204 34.56 -7.40 -6.25
N GLU A 205 33.92 -7.89 -5.19
CA GLU A 205 34.50 -8.84 -4.26
C GLU A 205 34.08 -10.29 -4.56
N CYS A 206 32.79 -10.61 -4.50
CA CYS A 206 32.32 -12.00 -4.70
C CYS A 206 31.99 -12.35 -6.16
N GLY A 207 32.10 -11.41 -7.11
CA GLY A 207 31.80 -11.64 -8.53
C GLY A 207 30.32 -11.83 -8.88
N GLN A 208 29.42 -11.89 -7.90
CA GLN A 208 27.98 -12.09 -8.11
C GLN A 208 27.39 -10.95 -8.95
N LYS A 209 26.51 -11.27 -9.92
CA LYS A 209 25.81 -10.26 -10.72
C LYS A 209 24.78 -9.51 -9.85
N ILE A 210 24.97 -8.21 -9.72
CA ILE A 210 24.19 -7.31 -8.87
C ILE A 210 23.58 -6.16 -9.69
N CYS A 211 22.42 -5.65 -9.28
CA CYS A 211 21.94 -4.31 -9.64
C CYS A 211 22.24 -3.37 -8.48
N ILE A 212 22.78 -2.17 -8.75
CA ILE A 212 23.09 -1.17 -7.71
C ILE A 212 21.85 -0.72 -6.91
N LEU A 213 20.65 -0.90 -7.47
CA LEU A 213 19.38 -0.55 -6.83
C LEU A 213 18.73 -1.73 -6.08
N MET A 214 19.42 -2.85 -5.85
CA MET A 214 18.85 -3.92 -5.04
C MET A 214 18.72 -3.51 -3.57
N SER A 215 17.70 -4.03 -2.89
CA SER A 215 17.48 -3.77 -1.46
C SER A 215 18.55 -4.38 -0.58
N LYS A 216 19.19 -5.47 -1.02
CA LYS A 216 20.16 -6.19 -0.21
C LYS A 216 21.15 -6.93 -1.08
N HIS A 217 22.43 -6.82 -0.76
CA HIS A 217 23.48 -7.71 -1.21
C HIS A 217 24.25 -8.20 0.02
N PHE A 218 24.26 -9.52 0.24
CA PHE A 218 25.18 -10.13 1.20
C PHE A 218 26.41 -10.61 0.44
N CYS A 219 27.56 -9.99 0.69
CA CYS A 219 28.81 -10.42 0.10
C CYS A 219 29.43 -11.49 1.03
N PRO A 220 29.60 -12.74 0.57
CA PRO A 220 30.16 -13.81 1.39
C PRO A 220 31.68 -13.76 1.53
N ALA A 221 32.35 -12.84 0.83
CA ALA A 221 33.78 -12.60 1.06
C ALA A 221 33.96 -12.10 2.50
N LYS A 222 34.88 -12.73 3.24
CA LYS A 222 35.10 -12.41 4.66
C LYS A 222 35.53 -10.94 4.81
N PRO A 223 35.10 -10.26 5.90
CA PRO A 223 35.57 -8.93 6.23
C PRO A 223 37.08 -8.87 6.45
#